data_AF-A0A1X7AGX3-F1
#
_entry.id   AF-A0A1X7AGX3-F1
#
_cell.length_a   1.000
_cell.length_b   1.000
_cell.length_c   1.000
_cell.angle_alpha   90.00
_cell.angle_beta   90.00
_cell.angle_gamma   90.00
#
_symmetry.space_group_name_H-M   'P 1'
#
loop_
_entity.id
_entity.type
_entity.pdbx_description
1 polymer ?
#
loop_
_entity_poly.entity_id
_entity_poly.type
_entity_poly.pdbx_seq_one_letter_code
_entity_poly.pdbx_strand_id
1 'polypeptide(L)'
;MSWTRFHYLCRSTAASLAQGSSPAAAIQQAEEKSYSYLYGDKLSSGSTPYRLKEELLTINNRESMQAAAQTYSQINFSALETKTRKYNDAGSYLIATASLYIFISFLFRMKVYPTIETIFSNADITPSTNFIWLMANWELITGITTGFLFLCFAFSYPIKHIRDFSSDISDKLLYKIFLPSSIRTSYSNILDILRFPLGSTGGTSASPYIASLTDAAKHSQNSLCEEINILLTLEVKKLEKQCDRLNKAILSMAAIVIVLSICLFLQTTYSTIFLLGNIV
;
A
#
# COMPACT_ATOMS: atom_id res chain seq x y z
N MET A 1 3.62 -4.10 14.87
CA MET A 1 3.57 -5.43 15.54
C MET A 1 4.81 -6.26 15.24
N SER A 2 5.18 -6.52 13.98
CA SER A 2 6.45 -7.21 13.68
C SER A 2 7.71 -6.41 14.06
N TRP A 3 7.67 -5.08 13.95
CA TRP A 3 8.80 -4.19 14.31
C TRP A 3 9.10 -4.14 15.81
N THR A 4 8.07 -4.08 16.66
CA THR A 4 8.25 -4.18 18.12
C THR A 4 8.95 -5.49 18.53
N ARG A 5 8.55 -6.61 17.91
CA ARG A 5 9.18 -7.92 18.13
C ARG A 5 10.65 -7.92 17.72
N PHE A 6 10.96 -7.36 16.55
CA PHE A 6 12.32 -7.22 16.04
C PHE A 6 13.20 -6.34 16.94
N HIS A 7 12.70 -5.19 17.38
CA HIS A 7 13.40 -4.29 18.29
C HIS A 7 13.78 -4.98 19.61
N TYR A 8 12.84 -5.76 20.18
CA TYR A 8 13.12 -6.59 21.36
C TYR A 8 14.22 -7.63 21.09
N LEU A 9 14.16 -8.32 19.94
CA LEU A 9 15.18 -9.30 19.56
C LEU A 9 16.56 -8.66 19.47
N CYS A 10 16.70 -7.49 18.84
CA CYS A 10 17.97 -6.77 18.76
C CYS A 10 18.49 -6.38 20.16
N ARG A 11 17.63 -5.88 21.05
CA ARG A 11 18.02 -5.53 22.43
C ARG A 11 18.48 -6.75 23.23
N SER A 12 17.75 -7.87 23.16
CA SER A 12 18.12 -9.10 23.87
C SER A 12 19.39 -9.72 23.28
N THR A 13 19.54 -9.70 21.96
CA THR A 13 20.71 -10.24 21.26
C THR A 13 21.96 -9.44 21.61
N ALA A 14 21.90 -8.10 21.60
CA ALA A 14 23.02 -7.25 22.01
C ALA A 14 23.48 -7.53 23.45
N ALA A 15 22.54 -7.76 24.37
CA ALA A 15 22.85 -8.12 25.76
C ALA A 15 23.49 -9.52 25.88
N SER A 16 22.96 -10.52 25.20
CA SER A 16 23.52 -11.89 25.20
C SER A 16 24.90 -11.96 24.53
N LEU A 17 25.12 -11.18 23.46
CA LEU A 17 26.42 -11.05 22.80
C LEU A 17 27.43 -10.42 23.75
N ALA A 18 27.07 -9.36 24.49
CA ALA A 18 27.95 -8.74 25.49
C ALA A 18 28.38 -9.72 26.59
N GLN A 19 27.55 -10.73 26.91
CA GLN A 19 27.83 -11.80 27.87
C GLN A 19 28.67 -12.95 27.29
N GLY A 20 29.14 -12.85 26.04
CA GLY A 20 30.02 -13.85 25.42
C GLY A 20 29.30 -14.98 24.68
N SER A 21 27.99 -14.88 24.47
CA SER A 21 27.25 -15.86 23.68
C SER A 21 27.67 -15.83 22.21
N SER A 22 27.57 -16.98 21.52
CA SER A 22 27.77 -17.03 20.07
C SER A 22 26.62 -16.32 19.32
N PRO A 23 26.88 -15.74 18.14
CA PRO A 23 25.88 -15.08 17.27
C PRO A 23 24.54 -15.81 17.14
N ALA A 24 24.58 -17.08 16.73
CA ALA A 24 23.38 -17.88 16.50
C ALA A 24 22.64 -18.20 17.82
N ALA A 25 23.38 -18.52 18.89
CA ALA A 25 22.79 -18.82 20.20
C ALA A 25 22.12 -17.60 20.83
N ALA A 26 22.68 -16.39 20.65
CA ALA A 26 22.12 -15.15 21.18
C ALA A 26 20.74 -14.82 20.60
N ILE A 27 20.55 -15.02 19.29
CA ILE A 27 19.26 -14.81 18.62
C ILE A 27 18.26 -15.90 19.03
N GLN A 28 18.68 -17.17 19.06
CA GLN A 28 17.80 -18.27 19.46
C GLN A 28 17.28 -18.10 20.90
N GLN A 29 18.16 -17.75 21.83
CA GLN A 29 17.77 -17.44 23.22
C GLN A 29 16.79 -16.27 23.30
N ALA A 30 16.94 -15.25 22.44
CA ALA A 30 16.02 -14.12 22.39
C ALA A 30 14.63 -14.52 21.86
N GLU A 31 14.55 -15.49 20.94
CA GLU A 31 13.29 -16.01 20.40
C GLU A 31 12.56 -16.94 21.38
N GLU A 32 13.29 -17.76 22.13
CA GLU A 32 12.76 -18.81 23.02
C GLU A 32 12.36 -18.33 24.42
N LYS A 33 12.69 -17.10 24.81
CA LYS A 33 12.33 -16.52 26.12
C LYS A 33 10.81 -16.55 26.35
N SER A 34 10.36 -17.01 27.52
CA SER A 34 8.91 -17.15 27.80
C SER A 34 8.10 -15.87 27.69
N TYR A 35 8.69 -14.68 27.86
CA TYR A 35 7.99 -13.38 27.78
C TYR A 35 8.07 -12.72 26.39
N SER A 36 8.61 -13.43 25.41
CA SER A 36 8.83 -12.92 24.06
C SER A 36 7.50 -12.60 23.35
N TYR A 37 6.42 -13.33 23.68
CA TYR A 37 5.06 -13.11 23.16
C TYR A 37 4.46 -11.75 23.54
N LEU A 38 4.93 -11.12 24.63
CA LEU A 38 4.45 -9.79 25.06
C LEU A 38 4.81 -8.69 24.05
N TYR A 39 5.81 -8.94 23.19
CA TYR A 39 6.30 -7.99 22.19
C TYR A 39 5.71 -8.24 20.79
N GLY A 40 4.71 -9.11 20.68
CA GLY A 40 3.99 -9.41 19.45
C GLY A 40 4.20 -10.84 18.93
N ASP A 41 3.54 -11.14 17.82
CA ASP A 41 3.61 -12.44 17.16
C ASP A 41 5.01 -12.76 16.63
N LYS A 42 5.23 -14.03 16.29
CA LYS A 42 6.44 -14.45 15.59
C LYS A 42 6.60 -13.67 14.29
N LEU A 43 7.84 -13.37 13.95
CA LEU A 43 8.18 -12.70 12.69
C LEU A 43 7.73 -13.57 11.51
N SER A 44 6.85 -13.02 10.66
CA SER A 44 6.37 -13.72 9.47
C SER A 44 7.51 -13.89 8.46
N SER A 45 7.65 -15.12 7.94
CA SER A 45 8.54 -15.44 6.83
C SER A 45 8.21 -14.53 5.64
N GLY A 46 9.20 -13.77 5.15
CA GLY A 46 9.05 -12.83 4.03
C GLY A 46 8.79 -11.36 4.42
N SER A 47 8.65 -11.04 5.71
CA SER A 47 8.57 -9.65 6.17
C SER A 47 9.94 -8.98 6.26
N THR A 48 10.01 -7.65 6.11
CA THR A 48 11.27 -6.91 6.21
C THR A 48 12.02 -7.14 7.54
N PRO A 49 11.36 -7.15 8.72
CA PRO A 49 12.06 -7.42 9.98
C PRO A 49 12.59 -8.86 10.07
N TYR A 50 11.91 -9.82 9.44
CA TYR A 50 12.39 -11.21 9.36
C TYR A 50 13.67 -11.30 8.51
N ARG A 51 13.74 -10.59 7.37
CA ARG A 51 14.94 -10.56 6.54
C ARG A 51 16.11 -9.85 7.21
N LEU A 52 15.88 -8.74 7.90
CA LEU A 52 16.92 -8.08 8.70
C LEU A 52 17.48 -9.01 9.78
N LYS A 53 16.63 -9.86 10.38
CA LYS A 53 17.08 -10.91 11.31
C LYS A 53 17.96 -11.96 10.61
N GLU A 54 17.56 -12.44 9.43
CA GLU A 54 18.37 -13.38 8.65
C GLU A 54 19.70 -12.74 8.21
N GLU A 55 19.69 -11.49 7.75
CA GLU A 55 20.89 -10.75 7.38
C GLU A 55 21.82 -10.58 8.61
N LEU A 56 21.29 -10.29 9.80
CA LEU A 56 22.06 -10.26 11.05
C LEU A 56 22.73 -11.61 11.38
N LEU A 57 22.07 -12.73 11.09
CA LEU A 57 22.62 -14.08 11.31
C LEU A 57 23.78 -14.42 10.36
N THR A 58 23.90 -13.73 9.23
CA THR A 58 25.03 -13.95 8.31
C THR A 58 26.33 -13.26 8.77
N ILE A 59 26.25 -12.37 9.77
CA ILE A 59 27.43 -11.70 10.33
C ILE A 59 28.18 -12.66 11.26
N ASN A 60 29.28 -13.22 10.76
CA ASN A 60 30.11 -14.17 11.50
C ASN A 60 30.94 -13.52 12.63
N ASN A 61 31.22 -12.22 12.55
CA ASN A 61 31.99 -11.50 13.56
C ASN A 61 31.08 -11.02 14.71
N ARG A 62 31.38 -11.49 15.93
CA ARG A 62 30.66 -11.13 17.17
C ARG A 62 30.60 -9.62 17.40
N GLU A 63 31.71 -8.91 17.19
CA GLU A 63 31.79 -7.46 17.43
C GLU A 63 30.93 -6.68 16.44
N SER A 64 31.02 -7.04 15.15
CA SER A 64 30.19 -6.48 14.09
C SER A 64 28.71 -6.73 14.32
N MET A 65 28.34 -7.95 14.70
CA MET A 65 26.95 -8.30 15.00
C MET A 65 26.43 -7.56 16.24
N GLN A 66 27.26 -7.42 17.27
CA GLN A 66 26.92 -6.68 18.48
C GLN A 66 26.71 -5.19 18.17
N ALA A 67 27.58 -4.57 17.38
CA ALA A 67 27.45 -3.19 16.95
C ALA A 67 26.16 -2.96 16.13
N ALA A 68 25.86 -3.86 15.18
CA ALA A 68 24.63 -3.80 14.39
C ALA A 68 23.38 -3.96 15.29
N ALA A 69 23.36 -4.96 16.18
CA ALA A 69 22.26 -5.21 17.11
C ALA A 69 22.05 -4.05 18.10
N GLN A 70 23.14 -3.44 18.59
CA GLN A 70 23.08 -2.24 19.44
C GLN A 70 22.49 -1.05 18.69
N THR A 71 22.92 -0.82 17.44
CA THR A 71 22.38 0.24 16.59
C THR A 71 20.87 0.04 16.39
N TYR A 72 20.42 -1.16 16.01
CA TYR A 72 19.00 -1.46 15.87
C TYR A 72 18.20 -1.33 17.17
N SER A 73 18.81 -1.57 18.33
CA SER A 73 18.15 -1.40 19.63
C SER A 73 17.94 0.08 20.04
N GLN A 74 18.55 1.01 19.31
CA GLN A 74 18.41 2.46 19.53
C GLN A 74 17.57 3.13 18.44
N ILE A 75 17.20 2.40 17.38
CA ILE A 75 16.34 2.90 16.32
C ILE A 75 14.89 2.88 16.78
N ASN A 76 14.22 4.02 16.62
CA ASN A 76 12.82 4.18 16.92
C ASN A 76 11.97 3.70 15.73
N PHE A 77 11.54 2.44 15.80
CA PHE A 77 10.66 1.85 14.80
C PHE A 77 9.18 2.28 14.89
N SER A 78 8.80 3.14 15.85
CA SER A 78 7.40 3.60 15.97
C SER A 78 6.91 4.30 14.69
N ALA A 79 7.80 4.97 13.96
CA ALA A 79 7.49 5.56 12.67
C ALA A 79 7.09 4.50 11.63
N LEU A 80 7.66 3.29 11.67
CA LEU A 80 7.27 2.18 10.79
C LEU A 80 5.99 1.48 11.25
N GLU A 81 5.55 1.73 12.48
CA GLU A 81 4.33 1.17 13.04
C GLU A 81 3.11 2.09 12.91
N THR A 82 3.26 3.33 12.43
CA THR A 82 2.13 4.23 12.20
C THR A 82 1.23 3.71 11.08
N LYS A 83 0.30 2.83 11.44
CA LYS A 83 -0.86 2.52 10.62
C LYS A 83 -1.71 3.78 10.51
N THR A 84 -1.55 4.54 9.44
CA THR A 84 -2.50 5.59 9.07
C THR A 84 -3.85 4.94 8.73
N ARG A 85 -4.68 4.69 9.75
CA ARG A 85 -5.98 4.01 9.64
C ARG A 85 -6.89 4.61 8.57
N LYS A 86 -6.75 5.92 8.32
CA LYS A 86 -7.62 6.76 7.48
C LYS A 86 -7.76 6.32 6.01
N TYR A 87 -6.81 5.55 5.45
CA TYR A 87 -6.86 5.12 4.04
C TYR A 87 -6.80 3.60 3.84
N ASN A 88 -6.87 2.82 4.93
CA ASN A 88 -7.02 1.36 4.79
C ASN A 88 -8.35 0.99 4.10
N ASP A 89 -9.29 1.93 4.05
CA ASP A 89 -10.64 1.76 3.53
C ASP A 89 -10.82 2.25 2.07
N ALA A 90 -9.80 2.85 1.43
CA ALA A 90 -9.95 3.33 0.05
C ALA A 90 -10.27 2.18 -0.93
N GLY A 91 -9.59 1.05 -0.77
CA GLY A 91 -9.90 -0.18 -1.53
C GLY A 91 -11.28 -0.73 -1.22
N SER A 92 -11.67 -0.78 0.05
CA SER A 92 -13.01 -1.23 0.48
C SER A 92 -14.12 -0.34 -0.09
N TYR A 93 -13.91 0.98 -0.11
CA TYR A 93 -14.83 1.95 -0.71
C TYR A 93 -14.97 1.74 -2.21
N LEU A 94 -13.86 1.55 -2.94
CA LEU A 94 -13.89 1.26 -4.37
C LEU A 94 -14.64 -0.04 -4.67
N ILE A 95 -14.42 -1.10 -3.87
CA ILE A 95 -15.16 -2.36 -4.01
C ILE A 95 -16.65 -2.12 -3.80
N ALA A 96 -17.04 -1.51 -2.67
CA ALA A 96 -18.44 -1.26 -2.35
C ALA A 96 -19.13 -0.41 -3.44
N THR A 97 -18.44 0.61 -3.93
CA THR A 97 -18.94 1.49 -4.98
C THR A 97 -19.09 0.77 -6.32
N ALA A 98 -18.11 -0.05 -6.70
CA ALA A 98 -18.19 -0.86 -7.92
C ALA A 98 -19.32 -1.90 -7.84
N SER A 99 -19.47 -2.58 -6.69
CA SER A 99 -20.56 -3.51 -6.46
C SER A 99 -21.93 -2.84 -6.56
N LEU A 100 -22.09 -1.65 -5.96
CA LEU A 100 -23.32 -0.88 -6.05
C LEU A 100 -23.61 -0.44 -7.49
N TYR A 101 -22.59 0.05 -8.22
CA TYR A 101 -22.72 0.43 -9.62
C TYR A 101 -23.19 -0.74 -10.49
N ILE A 102 -22.53 -1.89 -10.38
CA ILE A 102 -22.90 -3.11 -11.11
C ILE A 102 -24.33 -3.53 -10.77
N PHE A 103 -24.70 -3.50 -9.49
CA PHE A 103 -26.04 -3.87 -9.04
C PHE A 103 -27.12 -2.96 -9.62
N ILE A 104 -26.92 -1.63 -9.58
CA ILE A 104 -27.85 -0.66 -10.16
C ILE A 104 -27.95 -0.84 -11.67
N SER A 105 -26.81 -0.99 -12.36
CA SER A 105 -26.78 -1.22 -13.80
C SER A 105 -27.49 -2.52 -14.20
N PHE A 106 -27.34 -3.57 -13.39
CA PHE A 106 -28.05 -4.84 -13.58
C PHE A 106 -29.56 -4.69 -13.39
N LEU A 107 -30.00 -4.04 -12.32
CA LEU A 107 -31.44 -3.78 -12.08
C LEU A 107 -32.05 -2.96 -13.22
N PHE A 108 -31.34 -1.94 -13.69
CA PHE A 108 -31.80 -1.13 -14.80
C PHE A 108 -32.03 -1.98 -16.07
N ARG A 109 -31.04 -2.80 -16.44
CA ARG A 109 -31.14 -3.66 -17.64
C ARG A 109 -32.24 -4.70 -17.53
N MET A 110 -32.45 -5.27 -16.34
CA MET A 110 -33.39 -6.38 -16.16
C MET A 110 -34.84 -5.94 -15.92
N LYS A 111 -35.06 -4.75 -15.35
CA LYS A 111 -36.40 -4.31 -14.94
C LYS A 111 -36.84 -3.03 -15.62
N VAL A 112 -35.97 -2.03 -15.69
CA VAL A 112 -36.35 -0.70 -16.18
C VAL A 112 -36.40 -0.69 -17.71
N TYR A 113 -35.37 -1.19 -18.38
CA TYR A 113 -35.31 -1.20 -19.85
C TYR A 113 -36.49 -1.96 -20.50
N PRO A 114 -36.82 -3.21 -20.11
CA PRO A 114 -37.92 -3.95 -20.74
C PRO A 114 -39.28 -3.26 -20.52
N THR A 115 -39.45 -2.60 -19.39
CA THR A 115 -40.69 -1.86 -19.08
C THR A 115 -40.82 -0.64 -20.00
N ILE A 116 -39.74 0.13 -20.18
CA ILE A 116 -39.71 1.26 -21.11
C ILE A 116 -39.99 0.77 -22.54
N GLU A 117 -39.31 -0.29 -22.97
CA GLU A 117 -39.50 -0.87 -24.31
C GLU A 117 -40.96 -1.30 -24.55
N THR A 118 -41.58 -1.97 -23.57
CA THR A 118 -42.98 -2.38 -23.65
C THR A 118 -43.93 -1.19 -23.76
N ILE A 119 -43.71 -0.13 -22.97
CA ILE A 119 -44.56 1.07 -23.00
C ILE A 119 -44.44 1.79 -24.35
N PHE A 120 -43.22 1.99 -24.85
CA PHE A 120 -42.98 2.65 -26.14
C PHE A 120 -43.53 1.84 -27.30
N SER A 121 -43.37 0.51 -27.27
CA SER A 121 -43.96 -0.39 -28.26
C SER A 121 -45.48 -0.35 -28.24
N ASN A 122 -46.12 -0.28 -27.06
CA ASN A 122 -47.58 -0.20 -26.95
C ASN A 122 -48.13 1.17 -27.40
N ALA A 123 -47.33 2.22 -27.32
CA ALA A 123 -47.70 3.56 -27.74
C ALA A 123 -47.39 3.84 -29.23
N ASP A 124 -46.81 2.89 -29.97
CA ASP A 124 -46.33 3.03 -31.34
C ASP A 124 -45.36 4.22 -31.54
N ILE A 125 -44.56 4.52 -30.51
CA ILE A 125 -43.64 5.66 -30.52
C ILE A 125 -42.21 5.18 -30.37
N THR A 126 -41.30 5.84 -31.09
CA THR A 126 -39.87 5.55 -31.01
C THR A 126 -39.25 6.27 -29.81
N PRO A 127 -38.44 5.59 -28.98
CA PRO A 127 -37.66 6.24 -27.95
C PRO A 127 -36.71 7.29 -28.53
N SER A 128 -36.20 8.18 -27.68
CA SER A 128 -35.23 9.18 -28.13
C SER A 128 -33.97 8.52 -28.70
N THR A 129 -33.37 9.13 -29.74
CA THR A 129 -32.16 8.61 -30.40
C THR A 129 -31.02 8.36 -29.40
N ASN A 130 -30.88 9.23 -28.40
CA ASN A 130 -29.87 9.11 -27.36
C ASN A 130 -30.10 7.90 -26.45
N PHE A 131 -31.35 7.55 -26.17
CA PHE A 131 -31.70 6.36 -25.40
C PHE A 131 -31.43 5.08 -26.19
N ILE A 132 -31.82 5.04 -27.47
CA ILE A 132 -31.52 3.90 -28.36
C ILE A 132 -30.01 3.66 -28.45
N TRP A 133 -29.23 4.73 -28.65
CA TRP A 133 -27.77 4.64 -28.69
C TRP A 133 -27.19 4.11 -27.37
N LEU A 134 -27.66 4.63 -26.23
CA LEU A 134 -27.21 4.16 -24.91
C LEU A 134 -27.51 2.68 -24.71
N MET A 135 -28.70 2.22 -25.10
CA MET A 135 -29.12 0.83 -24.92
C MET A 135 -28.37 -0.13 -25.85
N ALA A 136 -28.07 0.29 -27.08
CA ALA A 136 -27.22 -0.46 -28.00
C ALA A 136 -25.77 -0.60 -27.48
N ASN A 137 -25.27 0.40 -26.75
CA ASN A 137 -23.91 0.44 -26.21
C ASN A 137 -23.83 0.16 -24.70
N TRP A 138 -24.90 -0.34 -24.08
CA TRP A 138 -25.02 -0.46 -22.63
C TRP A 138 -23.93 -1.32 -22.01
N GLU A 139 -23.67 -2.49 -22.62
CA GLU A 139 -22.66 -3.45 -22.16
C GLU A 139 -21.26 -2.85 -22.26
N LEU A 140 -20.99 -2.09 -23.33
CA LEU A 140 -19.71 -1.41 -23.53
C LEU A 140 -19.51 -0.31 -22.50
N ILE A 141 -20.49 0.56 -22.25
CA ILE A 141 -20.39 1.65 -21.28
C ILE A 141 -20.24 1.11 -19.86
N THR A 142 -21.04 0.10 -19.50
CA THR A 142 -20.97 -0.56 -18.19
C THR A 142 -19.64 -1.29 -18.02
N GLY A 143 -19.17 -1.96 -19.08
CA GLY A 143 -17.89 -2.67 -19.10
C GLY A 143 -16.69 -1.74 -18.96
N ILE A 144 -16.67 -0.61 -19.67
CA ILE A 144 -15.62 0.41 -19.55
C ILE A 144 -15.60 1.00 -18.14
N THR A 145 -16.75 1.39 -17.61
CA THR A 145 -16.85 1.97 -16.26
C THR A 145 -16.39 0.97 -15.19
N THR A 146 -16.84 -0.27 -15.30
CA THR A 146 -16.46 -1.35 -14.36
C THR A 146 -14.97 -1.68 -14.47
N GLY A 147 -14.44 -1.78 -15.68
CA GLY A 147 -13.02 -1.99 -15.93
C GLY A 147 -12.16 -0.86 -15.37
N PHE A 148 -12.61 0.38 -15.50
CA PHE A 148 -11.94 1.55 -14.91
C PHE A 148 -11.95 1.50 -13.38
N LEU A 149 -13.07 1.15 -12.75
CA LEU A 149 -13.13 0.99 -11.29
C LEU A 149 -12.22 -0.15 -10.80
N PHE A 150 -12.14 -1.25 -11.55
CA PHE A 150 -11.22 -2.35 -11.25
C PHE A 150 -9.76 -1.93 -11.41
N LEU A 151 -9.45 -1.10 -12.41
CA LEU A 151 -8.13 -0.51 -12.59
C LEU A 151 -7.77 0.38 -11.40
N CYS A 152 -8.67 1.27 -10.96
CA CYS A 152 -8.49 2.09 -9.75
C CYS A 152 -8.22 1.22 -8.51
N PHE A 153 -8.94 0.11 -8.37
CA PHE A 153 -8.71 -0.85 -7.29
C PHE A 153 -7.31 -1.49 -7.38
N ALA A 154 -6.89 -1.92 -8.58
CA ALA A 154 -5.56 -2.49 -8.80
C ALA A 154 -4.44 -1.51 -8.43
N PHE A 155 -4.62 -0.21 -8.67
CA PHE A 155 -3.67 0.83 -8.22
C PHE A 155 -3.68 1.06 -6.70
N SER A 156 -4.82 0.89 -6.02
CA SER A 156 -4.93 1.08 -4.57
C SER A 156 -4.40 -0.12 -3.76
N TYR A 157 -4.52 -1.34 -4.31
CA TYR A 157 -4.09 -2.58 -3.66
C TYR A 157 -2.61 -2.60 -3.19
N PRO A 158 -1.60 -2.27 -4.02
CA PRO A 158 -0.20 -2.38 -3.63
C PRO A 158 0.19 -1.33 -2.57
N ILE A 159 -0.51 -0.20 -2.47
CA ILE A 159 -0.26 0.85 -1.46
C ILE A 159 -0.45 0.29 -0.04
N LYS A 160 -1.43 -0.61 0.13
CA LYS A 160 -1.68 -1.27 1.42
C LYS A 160 -0.49 -2.13 1.85
N HIS A 161 0.08 -2.89 0.92
CA HIS A 161 1.20 -3.80 1.18
C HIS A 161 2.50 -3.05 1.48
N ILE A 162 2.79 -1.94 0.80
CA ILE A 162 3.96 -1.08 1.09
C ILE A 162 3.94 -0.59 2.52
N ARG A 163 2.78 -0.09 2.95
CA ARG A 163 2.64 0.53 4.28
C ARG A 163 2.81 -0.48 5.41
N ASP A 164 2.45 -1.73 5.18
CA ASP A 164 2.57 -2.76 6.20
C ASP A 164 3.99 -3.36 6.29
N PHE A 165 4.92 -2.98 5.40
CA PHE A 165 6.30 -3.52 5.33
C PHE A 165 6.36 -5.07 5.45
N SER A 166 5.28 -5.73 5.05
CA SER A 166 4.98 -7.12 5.43
C SER A 166 5.45 -8.14 4.41
N SER A 167 5.76 -7.70 3.18
CA SER A 167 6.26 -8.55 2.11
C SER A 167 7.35 -7.87 1.30
N ASP A 168 8.23 -8.67 0.73
CA ASP A 168 9.17 -8.23 -0.29
C ASP A 168 8.42 -7.95 -1.59
N ILE A 169 8.06 -6.69 -1.80
CA ILE A 169 7.30 -6.26 -2.98
C ILE A 169 8.25 -5.71 -4.06
N SER A 170 9.55 -5.58 -3.76
CA SER A 170 10.58 -5.03 -4.66
C SER A 170 10.56 -5.70 -6.03
N ASP A 171 10.38 -7.01 -6.08
CA ASP A 171 10.58 -7.80 -7.30
C ASP A 171 9.30 -8.19 -8.04
N LYS A 172 8.12 -7.76 -7.55
CA LYS A 172 6.85 -8.09 -8.21
C LYS A 172 6.61 -7.17 -9.40
N LEU A 173 6.41 -7.72 -10.59
CA LEU A 173 6.19 -6.96 -11.83
C LEU A 173 5.01 -5.97 -11.71
N LEU A 174 3.95 -6.37 -11.00
CA LEU A 174 2.80 -5.53 -10.68
C LEU A 174 3.20 -4.27 -9.89
N TYR A 175 4.16 -4.38 -8.98
CA TYR A 175 4.68 -3.23 -8.23
C TYR A 175 5.36 -2.20 -9.13
N LYS A 176 6.14 -2.69 -10.09
CA LYS A 176 6.89 -1.86 -11.02
C LYS A 176 5.96 -1.08 -11.98
N ILE A 177 4.84 -1.68 -12.36
CA ILE A 177 3.85 -1.10 -13.28
C ILE A 177 2.90 -0.16 -12.55
N PHE A 178 2.34 -0.59 -11.42
CA PHE A 178 1.26 0.15 -10.75
C PHE A 178 1.75 1.27 -9.83
N LEU A 179 3.01 1.28 -9.39
CA LEU A 179 3.50 2.34 -8.51
C LEU A 179 4.35 3.41 -9.20
N PRO A 180 4.09 4.69 -8.86
CA PRO A 180 4.97 5.79 -9.22
C PRO A 180 6.42 5.51 -8.79
N SER A 181 7.37 5.94 -9.60
CA SER A 181 8.80 5.85 -9.27
C SER A 181 9.12 6.55 -7.94
N SER A 182 8.43 7.64 -7.61
CA SER A 182 8.62 8.38 -6.35
C SER A 182 8.38 7.53 -5.10
N ILE A 183 7.29 6.75 -5.08
CA ILE A 183 6.95 5.85 -3.96
C ILE A 183 7.97 4.72 -3.90
N ARG A 184 8.36 4.17 -5.05
CA ARG A 184 9.37 3.11 -5.13
C ARG A 184 10.73 3.56 -4.61
N THR A 185 11.18 4.75 -4.98
CA THR A 185 12.43 5.33 -4.50
C THR A 185 12.37 5.60 -3.00
N SER A 186 11.29 6.18 -2.47
CA SER A 186 11.17 6.43 -1.04
C SER A 186 11.13 5.12 -0.23
N TYR A 187 10.45 4.09 -0.72
CA TYR A 187 10.49 2.75 -0.13
C TYR A 187 11.89 2.13 -0.16
N SER A 188 12.60 2.22 -1.29
CA SER A 188 13.99 1.75 -1.42
C SER A 188 14.92 2.48 -0.45
N ASN A 189 14.77 3.81 -0.32
CA ASN A 189 15.55 4.62 0.62
C ASN A 189 15.33 4.18 2.07
N ILE A 190 14.10 3.83 2.45
CA ILE A 190 13.80 3.29 3.79
C ILE A 190 14.50 1.95 3.99
N LEU A 191 14.47 1.05 3.00
CA LEU A 191 15.18 -0.23 3.07
C LEU A 191 16.70 -0.04 3.17
N ASP A 192 17.25 0.94 2.45
CA ASP A 192 18.67 1.27 2.49
C ASP A 192 19.09 1.84 3.85
N ILE A 193 18.28 2.72 4.46
CA ILE A 193 18.49 3.21 5.83
C ILE A 193 18.44 2.05 6.82
N LEU A 194 17.47 1.16 6.67
CA LEU A 194 17.32 0.00 7.55
C LEU A 194 18.46 -1.00 7.39
N ARG A 195 19.08 -1.13 6.22
CA ARG A 195 20.23 -1.99 5.97
C ARG A 195 21.58 -1.35 6.30
N PHE A 196 21.60 -0.05 6.55
CA PHE A 196 22.83 0.69 6.86
C PHE A 196 23.67 0.05 7.99
N PRO A 197 23.09 -0.37 9.14
CA PRO A 197 23.86 -1.00 10.22
C PRO A 197 24.48 -2.37 9.86
N LEU A 198 23.99 -3.01 8.79
CA LEU A 198 24.52 -4.28 8.29
C LEU A 198 25.70 -4.05 7.34
N GLY A 199 25.57 -3.09 6.43
CA GLY A 199 26.59 -2.76 5.41
C GLY A 199 27.83 -2.04 5.94
N SER A 200 27.71 -1.27 7.03
CA SER A 200 28.86 -0.60 7.66
C SER A 200 29.88 -1.59 8.26
N THR A 201 29.52 -2.86 8.38
CA THR A 201 30.37 -3.90 8.97
C THR A 201 30.96 -4.89 7.96
N GLY A 202 30.61 -4.78 6.66
CA GLY A 202 31.09 -5.71 5.64
C GLY A 202 30.82 -5.28 4.21
N GLY A 203 31.70 -4.43 3.66
CA GLY A 203 32.18 -4.38 2.26
C GLY A 203 31.21 -4.53 1.07
N THR A 204 29.91 -4.53 1.25
CA THR A 204 28.93 -4.72 0.16
C THR A 204 28.57 -3.36 -0.45
N SER A 205 28.57 -3.33 -1.78
CA SER A 205 28.42 -2.12 -2.61
C SER A 205 27.30 -1.22 -2.12
N ALA A 206 27.68 -0.12 -1.47
CA ALA A 206 26.77 0.88 -0.96
C ALA A 206 25.94 1.46 -2.11
N SER A 207 24.62 1.48 -1.97
CA SER A 207 23.79 2.31 -2.84
C SER A 207 24.27 3.77 -2.73
N PRO A 208 24.13 4.60 -3.78
CA PRO A 208 24.53 6.01 -3.72
C PRO A 208 23.83 6.76 -2.57
N TYR A 209 22.68 6.26 -2.10
CA TYR A 209 21.97 6.78 -0.94
C TYR A 209 22.71 6.44 0.38
N ILE A 210 23.21 5.22 0.55
CA ILE A 210 24.05 4.81 1.70
C ILE A 210 25.35 5.63 1.75
N ALA A 211 25.95 5.95 0.60
CA ALA A 211 27.12 6.84 0.55
C ALA A 211 26.77 8.25 1.07
N SER A 212 25.65 8.82 0.62
CA SER A 212 25.18 10.13 1.10
C SER A 212 24.78 10.13 2.58
N LEU A 213 24.24 9.02 3.09
CA LEU A 213 23.95 8.80 4.51
C LEU A 213 25.23 8.78 5.34
N THR A 214 26.28 8.14 4.83
CA THR A 214 27.57 8.06 5.50
C THR A 214 28.24 9.43 5.58
N ASP A 215 28.15 10.24 4.53
CA ASP A 215 28.67 11.61 4.52
C ASP A 215 27.84 12.55 5.39
N ALA A 216 26.52 12.44 5.38
CA ALA A 216 25.65 13.19 6.30
C ALA A 216 25.95 12.86 7.77
N ALA A 217 26.14 11.58 8.10
CA ALA A 217 26.48 11.14 9.44
C ALA A 217 27.88 11.63 9.89
N LYS A 218 28.86 11.69 8.98
CA LYS A 218 30.20 12.23 9.26
C LYS A 218 30.21 13.74 9.51
N HIS A 219 29.28 14.47 8.90
CA HIS A 219 29.17 15.93 9.03
C HIS A 219 28.18 16.38 10.11
N SER A 220 27.31 15.50 10.61
CA SER A 220 26.42 15.81 11.72
C SER A 220 27.16 15.76 13.07
N GLN A 221 26.88 16.69 13.97
CA GLN A 221 27.32 16.62 15.38
C GLN A 221 26.50 15.63 16.21
N ASN A 222 25.49 14.99 15.62
CA ASN A 222 24.57 14.09 16.30
C ASN A 222 25.10 12.65 16.30
N SER A 223 24.58 11.82 17.21
CA SER A 223 24.88 10.40 17.19
C SER A 223 24.33 9.74 15.91
N LEU A 224 25.07 8.80 15.33
CA LEU A 224 24.68 8.07 14.11
C LEU A 224 23.25 7.50 14.19
N CYS A 225 22.86 6.99 15.36
CA CYS A 225 21.52 6.47 15.62
C CYS A 225 20.43 7.55 15.56
N GLU A 226 20.72 8.76 16.02
CA GLU A 226 19.80 9.89 15.99
C GLU A 226 19.57 10.37 14.54
N GLU A 227 20.64 10.45 13.74
CA GLU A 227 20.53 10.80 12.32
C GLU A 227 19.73 9.75 11.53
N ILE A 228 19.98 8.46 11.78
CA ILE A 228 19.18 7.36 11.21
C ILE A 228 17.70 7.51 11.59
N ASN A 229 17.39 7.83 12.84
CA ASN A 229 16.02 8.02 13.30
C ASN A 229 15.33 9.21 12.62
N ILE A 230 16.04 10.32 12.45
CA ILE A 230 15.54 11.52 11.76
C ILE A 230 15.24 11.18 10.30
N LEU A 231 16.20 10.58 9.59
CA LEU A 231 16.07 10.26 8.17
C LEU A 231 15.00 9.19 7.91
N LEU A 232 14.94 8.17 8.75
CA LEU A 232 13.87 7.16 8.71
C LEU A 232 12.51 7.82 8.88
N THR A 233 12.34 8.71 9.86
CA THR A 233 11.08 9.41 10.10
C THR A 233 10.70 10.31 8.92
N LEU A 234 11.67 11.00 8.31
CA LEU A 234 11.44 11.87 7.15
C LEU A 234 11.01 11.07 5.91
N GLU A 235 11.72 9.99 5.58
CA GLU A 235 11.35 9.16 4.42
C GLU A 235 10.03 8.43 4.64
N VAL A 236 9.74 7.96 5.86
CA VAL A 236 8.43 7.37 6.18
C VAL A 236 7.31 8.39 6.00
N LYS A 237 7.44 9.62 6.53
CA LYS A 237 6.44 10.68 6.34
C LYS A 237 6.27 11.06 4.87
N LYS A 238 7.37 11.06 4.11
CA LYS A 238 7.36 11.33 2.67
C LYS A 238 6.61 10.23 1.91
N LEU A 239 6.89 8.97 2.23
CA LEU A 239 6.20 7.80 1.69
C LEU A 239 4.70 7.87 2.00
N GLU A 240 4.31 8.10 3.25
CA GLU A 240 2.92 8.24 3.67
C GLU A 240 2.21 9.35 2.88
N LYS A 241 2.83 10.53 2.78
CA LYS A 241 2.27 11.68 2.03
C LYS A 241 2.08 11.37 0.55
N GLN A 242 3.00 10.63 -0.06
CA GLN A 242 2.90 10.22 -1.47
C GLN A 242 1.80 9.18 -1.69
N CYS A 243 1.71 8.18 -0.81
CA CYS A 243 0.63 7.19 -0.81
C CYS A 243 -0.74 7.84 -0.63
N ASP A 244 -0.86 8.80 0.29
CA ASP A 244 -2.10 9.56 0.54
C ASP A 244 -2.52 10.38 -0.68
N ARG A 245 -1.57 11.06 -1.34
CA ARG A 245 -1.83 11.81 -2.57
C ARG A 245 -2.34 10.91 -3.68
N LEU A 246 -1.70 9.75 -3.87
CA LEU A 246 -2.10 8.78 -4.88
C LEU A 246 -3.50 8.22 -4.59
N ASN A 247 -3.78 7.81 -3.35
CA ASN A 247 -5.10 7.33 -2.95
C ASN A 247 -6.20 8.38 -3.18
N LYS A 248 -5.95 9.64 -2.81
CA LYS A 248 -6.90 10.74 -3.08
C LYS A 248 -7.15 10.94 -4.57
N ALA A 249 -6.09 10.88 -5.38
CA ALA A 249 -6.21 11.01 -6.84
C ALA A 249 -7.07 9.87 -7.43
N ILE A 250 -6.82 8.63 -7.02
CA ILE A 250 -7.58 7.45 -7.46
C ILE A 250 -9.06 7.59 -7.07
N LEU A 251 -9.36 7.94 -5.81
CA LEU A 251 -10.73 8.13 -5.35
C LEU A 251 -11.44 9.26 -6.08
N SER A 252 -10.75 10.38 -6.33
CA SER A 252 -11.29 11.51 -7.09
C SER A 252 -11.61 11.11 -8.54
N MET A 253 -10.69 10.40 -9.21
CA MET A 253 -10.91 9.90 -10.57
C MET A 253 -12.10 8.92 -10.63
N ALA A 254 -12.19 7.99 -9.69
CA ALA A 254 -13.33 7.07 -9.60
C ALA A 254 -14.65 7.83 -9.40
N ALA A 255 -14.68 8.83 -8.52
CA ALA A 255 -15.87 9.66 -8.28
C ALA A 255 -16.30 10.42 -9.54
N ILE A 256 -15.35 11.03 -10.28
CA ILE A 256 -15.64 11.73 -11.53
C ILE A 256 -16.28 10.80 -12.56
N VAL A 257 -15.72 9.59 -12.74
CA VAL A 257 -16.26 8.62 -13.71
C VAL A 257 -17.66 8.17 -13.34
N ILE A 258 -17.94 7.93 -12.06
CA ILE A 258 -19.27 7.56 -11.59
C ILE A 258 -20.27 8.70 -11.81
N VAL A 259 -19.91 9.93 -11.45
CA VAL A 259 -20.77 11.10 -11.65
C VAL A 259 -21.07 11.30 -13.14
N LEU A 260 -20.07 11.18 -14.01
CA LEU A 260 -20.28 11.27 -15.46
C LEU A 260 -21.20 10.15 -15.97
N SER A 261 -21.02 8.91 -15.49
CA SER A 261 -21.91 7.80 -15.85
C SER A 261 -23.35 8.06 -15.40
N ILE A 262 -23.55 8.61 -14.20
CA ILE A 262 -24.89 8.97 -13.69
C ILE A 262 -25.48 10.11 -14.52
N CYS A 263 -24.73 11.17 -14.82
CA CYS A 263 -25.21 12.28 -15.63
C CYS A 263 -25.66 11.83 -17.02
N LEU A 264 -24.85 11.00 -17.68
CA LEU A 264 -25.17 10.45 -19.00
C LEU A 264 -26.44 9.59 -18.93
N PHE A 265 -26.56 8.78 -17.89
CA PHE A 265 -27.74 7.96 -17.63
C PHE A 265 -29.01 8.80 -17.38
N LEU A 266 -28.91 9.85 -16.55
CA LEU A 266 -30.05 10.72 -16.26
C LEU A 266 -30.47 11.48 -17.52
N GLN A 267 -29.53 12.08 -18.26
CA GLN A 267 -29.84 12.85 -19.47
C GLN A 267 -30.62 12.02 -20.51
N THR A 268 -30.19 10.78 -20.73
CA THR A 268 -30.83 9.85 -21.67
C THR A 268 -32.20 9.39 -21.18
N THR A 269 -32.30 8.99 -19.91
CA THR A 269 -33.56 8.52 -19.33
C THR A 269 -34.61 9.62 -19.20
N TYR A 270 -34.22 10.82 -18.72
CA TYR A 270 -35.12 11.96 -18.62
C TYR A 270 -35.67 12.41 -19.97
N SER A 271 -34.84 12.42 -21.02
CA SER A 271 -35.32 12.76 -22.37
C SER A 271 -36.43 11.81 -22.84
N THR A 272 -36.33 10.54 -22.46
CA THR A 272 -37.27 9.49 -22.84
C THR A 272 -38.55 9.58 -22.02
N ILE A 273 -38.44 9.82 -20.71
CA ILE A 273 -39.60 10.01 -19.82
C ILE A 273 -40.39 11.27 -20.21
N PHE A 274 -39.71 12.37 -20.55
CA PHE A 274 -40.39 13.60 -20.96
C PHE A 274 -41.13 13.43 -22.29
N LEU A 275 -40.54 12.67 -23.24
CA LEU A 275 -41.24 12.29 -24.46
C LEU A 275 -42.53 11.54 -24.13
N LEU A 276 -42.46 10.58 -23.20
CA LEU A 276 -43.61 9.83 -22.69
C LEU A 276 -44.66 10.72 -22.03
N GLY A 277 -44.23 11.72 -21.26
CA GLY A 277 -45.11 12.68 -20.59
C GLY A 277 -45.81 13.68 -21.52
N ASN A 278 -45.31 13.88 -22.75
CA ASN A 278 -46.01 14.66 -23.77
C ASN A 278 -47.11 13.87 -24.49
N ILE A 279 -47.17 12.54 -24.28
CA ILE A 279 -48.09 11.62 -24.97
C ILE A 279 -49.31 11.30 -24.08
N VAL A 280 -49.15 11.36 -22.75
CA VAL A 280 -50.23 11.23 -21.75
C VAL A 280 -50.94 12.56 -21.57
#